data_AF-A0A0S8CQD6-F1
#
_entry.id   AF-A0A0S8CQD6-F1
#
_cell.length_a   1.000
_cell.length_b   1.000
_cell.length_c   1.000
_cell.angle_alpha   90.00
_cell.angle_beta   90.00
_cell.angle_gamma   90.00
#
_symmetry.space_group_name_H-M   'P 1'
#
loop_
_entity.id
_entity.type
_entity.pdbx_description
1 polymer ?
#
loop_
_entity_poly.entity_id
_entity_poly.type
_entity_poly.pdbx_seq_one_letter_code
_entity_poly.pdbx_strand_id
1 'polypeptide(L)'
;MFTPIISDLKDGKLPDNNLLRKRFEAALIKKMGVIKTPYPFWSSDTKINPPAKQLLWAAILLQDRDNFNVIEAIISSELEERLRAKGQPESMQTLDAKVQQLLQEYIHEFIDLAPDEKFKKNLDQLTQAVMPV
;
A
#
# COMPACT_ATOMS: atom_id res chain seq x y z
N MET A 1 4.27 -11.96 -1.02
CA MET A 1 5.32 -11.41 -1.93
C MET A 1 6.33 -10.55 -1.18
N PHE A 2 5.87 -9.70 -0.25
CA PHE A 2 6.70 -8.78 0.55
C PHE A 2 7.14 -9.35 1.91
N THR A 3 6.94 -10.65 2.18
CA THR A 3 7.26 -11.27 3.47
C THR A 3 8.70 -11.04 3.94
N PRO A 4 9.74 -11.17 3.09
CA PRO A 4 11.11 -10.87 3.52
C PRO A 4 11.29 -9.42 3.95
N ILE A 5 10.69 -8.48 3.21
CA ILE A 5 10.76 -7.04 3.50
C ILE A 5 10.10 -6.72 4.84
N ILE A 6 8.95 -7.33 5.13
CA ILE A 6 8.29 -7.17 6.43
C ILE A 6 9.14 -7.74 7.56
N SER A 7 9.84 -8.86 7.32
CA SER A 7 10.77 -9.44 8.30
C SER A 7 11.95 -8.50 8.57
N ASP A 8 12.55 -7.93 7.51
CA ASP A 8 13.66 -7.00 7.64
C ASP A 8 13.25 -5.78 8.48
N LEU A 9 12.07 -5.20 8.23
CA LEU A 9 11.56 -4.06 8.99
C LEU A 9 11.36 -4.39 10.47
N LYS A 10 10.84 -5.59 10.78
CA LYS A 10 10.67 -6.07 12.17
C LYS A 10 12.00 -6.29 12.87
N ASP A 11 13.05 -6.60 12.12
CA ASP A 11 14.41 -6.71 12.64
C ASP A 11 15.16 -5.35 12.67
N GLY A 12 14.47 -4.24 12.35
CA GLY A 12 15.05 -2.90 12.34
C GLY A 12 15.99 -2.65 11.14
N LYS A 13 15.79 -3.38 10.05
CA LYS A 13 16.59 -3.30 8.82
C LYS A 13 15.76 -2.73 7.68
N LEU A 14 16.36 -1.83 6.91
CA LEU A 14 15.79 -1.41 5.64
C LEU A 14 16.09 -2.47 4.58
N PRO A 15 15.12 -2.80 3.71
CA PRO A 15 15.34 -3.76 2.63
C PRO A 15 16.31 -3.19 1.57
N ASP A 16 16.92 -4.09 0.78
CA ASP A 16 17.70 -3.67 -0.38
C ASP A 16 16.82 -2.94 -1.41
N ASN A 17 17.18 -1.69 -1.73
CA ASN A 17 16.39 -0.82 -2.60
C ASN A 17 16.22 -1.39 -4.02
N ASN A 18 17.24 -2.04 -4.57
CA ASN A 18 17.18 -2.58 -5.94
C ASN A 18 16.23 -3.78 -6.02
N LEU A 19 16.31 -4.68 -5.04
CA LEU A 19 15.42 -5.82 -4.91
C LEU A 19 13.99 -5.38 -4.61
N LEU A 20 13.82 -4.39 -3.71
CA LEU A 20 12.53 -3.80 -3.40
C LEU A 20 11.88 -3.20 -4.64
N ARG A 21 12.60 -2.38 -5.41
CA ARG A 21 12.11 -1.76 -6.64
C ARG A 21 11.64 -2.80 -7.67
N LYS A 22 12.45 -3.83 -7.95
CA LYS A 22 12.06 -4.92 -8.87
C LYS A 22 10.79 -5.64 -8.41
N ARG A 23 10.67 -5.94 -7.10
CA ARG A 23 9.49 -6.60 -6.54
C ARG A 23 8.26 -5.69 -6.60
N PHE A 24 8.45 -4.41 -6.30
CA PHE A 24 7.43 -3.39 -6.32
C PHE A 24 6.84 -3.23 -7.72
N GLU A 25 7.66 -3.02 -8.74
CA GLU A 25 7.22 -2.87 -10.13
C GLU A 25 6.42 -4.08 -10.62
N ALA A 26 6.92 -5.29 -10.37
CA ALA A 26 6.21 -6.52 -10.74
C ALA A 26 4.88 -6.68 -9.99
N ALA A 27 4.82 -6.28 -8.72
CA ALA A 27 3.59 -6.33 -7.92
C ALA A 27 2.58 -5.27 -8.37
N LEU A 28 3.03 -4.07 -8.70
CA LEU A 28 2.19 -2.99 -9.18
C LEU A 28 1.55 -3.35 -10.52
N ILE A 29 2.32 -3.89 -11.48
CA ILE A 29 1.79 -4.36 -12.77
C ILE A 29 0.69 -5.40 -12.56
N LYS A 30 0.91 -6.37 -11.67
CA LYS A 30 -0.10 -7.39 -11.34
C LYS A 30 -1.36 -6.77 -10.73
N LYS A 31 -1.19 -5.84 -9.77
CA LYS A 31 -2.30 -5.14 -9.14
C LYS A 31 -3.13 -4.37 -10.16
N MET A 32 -2.48 -3.61 -11.03
CA MET A 32 -3.11 -2.88 -12.12
C MET A 32 -3.83 -3.82 -13.11
N GLY A 33 -3.31 -5.02 -13.34
CA GLY A 33 -4.00 -6.05 -14.12
C GLY A 33 -5.28 -6.54 -13.45
N VAL A 34 -5.24 -6.80 -12.14
CA VAL A 34 -6.40 -7.26 -11.37
C VAL A 34 -7.51 -6.22 -11.33
N ILE A 35 -7.20 -4.96 -10.99
CA ILE A 35 -8.23 -3.90 -10.86
C ILE A 35 -8.95 -3.58 -12.17
N LYS A 36 -8.37 -3.95 -13.33
CA LYS A 36 -9.00 -3.82 -14.65
C LYS A 36 -10.03 -4.93 -14.94
N THR A 37 -10.06 -5.99 -14.12
CA THR A 37 -11.06 -7.06 -14.24
C THR A 37 -12.25 -6.79 -13.31
N PRO A 38 -13.46 -7.32 -13.60
CA PRO A 38 -14.59 -7.18 -12.68
C PRO A 38 -14.28 -7.76 -11.30
N TYR A 39 -14.74 -7.07 -10.24
CA TYR A 39 -14.48 -7.42 -8.83
C TYR A 39 -14.68 -8.91 -8.47
N PRO A 40 -15.71 -9.63 -8.96
CA PRO A 40 -15.89 -11.06 -8.68
C PRO A 40 -14.73 -11.97 -9.12
N PHE A 41 -13.88 -11.51 -10.04
CA PHE A 41 -12.72 -12.27 -10.53
C PHE A 41 -11.41 -11.91 -9.82
N TRP A 42 -11.45 -11.00 -8.84
CA TRP A 42 -10.24 -10.61 -8.12
C TRP A 42 -9.77 -11.77 -7.24
N SER A 43 -8.59 -12.29 -7.58
CA SER A 43 -7.97 -13.38 -6.83
C SER A 43 -7.67 -12.96 -5.39
N SER A 44 -7.85 -13.88 -4.45
CA SER A 44 -7.37 -13.75 -3.06
C SER A 44 -5.89 -14.12 -2.90
N ASP A 45 -5.27 -14.73 -3.92
CA ASP A 45 -3.85 -15.07 -3.89
C ASP A 45 -2.99 -13.79 -4.01
N THR A 46 -2.26 -13.48 -2.93
CA THR A 46 -1.37 -12.32 -2.84
C THR A 46 -0.23 -12.28 -3.87
N LYS A 47 0.07 -13.41 -4.54
CA LYS A 47 1.03 -13.45 -5.66
C LYS A 47 0.43 -12.98 -6.97
N ILE A 48 -0.90 -13.03 -7.11
CA ILE A 48 -1.67 -12.63 -8.29
C ILE A 48 -2.30 -11.25 -8.06
N ASN A 49 -2.88 -11.02 -6.88
CA ASN A 49 -3.44 -9.75 -6.43
C ASN A 49 -2.70 -9.24 -5.18
N PRO A 50 -1.57 -8.54 -5.35
CA PRO A 50 -0.82 -8.02 -4.21
C PRO A 50 -1.67 -7.07 -3.35
N PRO A 51 -1.57 -7.14 -2.01
CA PRO A 51 -2.29 -6.22 -1.13
C PRO A 51 -1.83 -4.77 -1.36
N ALA A 52 -2.77 -3.84 -1.54
CA ALA A 52 -2.45 -2.43 -1.76
C ALA A 52 -1.62 -1.82 -0.61
N LYS A 53 -1.88 -2.24 0.64
CA LYS A 53 -1.07 -1.82 1.80
C LYS A 53 0.42 -2.15 1.66
N GLN A 54 0.76 -3.32 1.13
CA GLN A 54 2.18 -3.70 0.96
C GLN A 54 2.84 -2.92 -0.19
N LEU A 55 2.06 -2.57 -1.23
CA LEU A 55 2.53 -1.68 -2.28
C LEU A 55 2.82 -0.29 -1.71
N LEU A 56 1.91 0.24 -0.88
CA LEU A 56 2.08 1.55 -0.21
C LEU A 56 3.37 1.60 0.58
N TRP A 57 3.61 0.60 1.43
CA TRP A 57 4.83 0.51 2.24
C TRP A 57 6.08 0.48 1.37
N ALA A 58 6.05 -0.25 0.26
CA ALA A 58 7.17 -0.29 -0.68
C ALA A 58 7.42 1.06 -1.35
N ALA A 59 6.36 1.79 -1.74
CA ALA A 59 6.51 3.15 -2.29
C ALA A 59 7.10 4.13 -1.27
N ILE A 60 6.67 4.07 0.00
CA ILE A 60 7.24 4.85 1.09
C ILE A 60 8.74 4.56 1.25
N LEU A 61 9.12 3.28 1.34
CA LEU A 61 10.52 2.86 1.50
C LEU A 61 11.40 3.27 0.30
N LEU A 62 10.84 3.25 -0.91
CA LEU A 62 11.51 3.69 -2.14
C LEU A 62 11.50 5.22 -2.33
N GLN A 63 10.82 5.95 -1.44
CA GLN A 63 10.56 7.40 -1.55
C GLN A 63 9.93 7.80 -2.90
N ASP A 64 9.05 6.94 -3.42
CA ASP A 64 8.49 7.04 -4.76
C ASP A 64 7.12 7.74 -4.73
N ARG A 65 7.13 9.07 -4.80
CA ARG A 65 5.92 9.92 -4.72
C ARG A 65 4.92 9.66 -5.83
N ASP A 66 5.40 9.46 -7.05
CA ASP A 66 4.53 9.23 -8.20
C ASP A 66 3.73 7.93 -8.00
N ASN A 67 4.44 6.87 -7.59
CA ASN A 67 3.80 5.60 -7.30
C ASN A 67 2.97 5.61 -6.02
N PHE A 68 3.28 6.45 -5.03
CA PHE A 68 2.42 6.66 -3.87
C PHE A 68 1.01 7.10 -4.30
N ASN A 69 0.92 8.12 -5.15
CA ASN A 69 -0.36 8.63 -5.66
C ASN A 69 -1.12 7.57 -6.48
N VAL A 70 -0.39 6.78 -7.27
CA VAL A 70 -0.99 5.64 -8.00
C VAL A 70 -1.60 4.63 -7.03
N ILE A 71 -0.92 4.33 -5.93
CA ILE A 71 -1.39 3.36 -4.94
C ILE A 71 -2.59 3.89 -4.17
N GLU A 72 -2.63 5.18 -3.86
CA GLU A 72 -3.82 5.82 -3.30
C GLU A 72 -5.03 5.67 -4.23
N ALA A 73 -4.86 5.90 -5.53
CA ALA A 73 -5.92 5.69 -6.52
C ALA A 73 -6.35 4.21 -6.61
N ILE A 74 -5.40 3.27 -6.47
CA ILE A 74 -5.69 1.83 -6.36
C ILE A 74 -6.53 1.55 -5.12
N ILE A 75 -6.14 2.07 -3.95
CA ILE A 75 -6.88 1.88 -2.68
C ILE A 75 -8.32 2.41 -2.82
N SER A 76 -8.48 3.59 -3.41
CA SER A 76 -9.79 4.17 -3.70
C SER A 76 -10.64 3.26 -4.59
N SER A 77 -10.07 2.79 -5.70
CA SER A 77 -10.74 1.88 -6.63
C SER A 77 -11.13 0.56 -5.96
N GLU A 78 -10.23 -0.02 -5.15
CA GLU A 78 -10.52 -1.26 -4.42
C GLU A 78 -11.65 -1.08 -3.39
N LEU A 79 -11.66 0.05 -2.69
CA LEU A 79 -12.68 0.35 -1.71
C LEU A 79 -14.04 0.57 -2.39
N GLU A 80 -14.08 1.33 -3.47
CA GLU A 80 -15.29 1.59 -4.25
C GLU A 80 -15.91 0.28 -4.77
N GLU A 81 -15.11 -0.59 -5.41
CA GLU A 81 -15.59 -1.87 -5.93
C GLU A 81 -16.12 -2.79 -4.83
N ARG A 82 -15.43 -2.83 -3.67
CA ARG A 82 -15.89 -3.60 -2.50
C ARG A 82 -17.23 -3.10 -1.96
N LEU A 83 -17.39 -1.78 -1.88
CA LEU A 83 -18.62 -1.15 -1.40
C LEU A 83 -19.77 -1.39 -2.38
N ARG A 84 -19.52 -1.24 -3.68
CA ARG A 84 -20.48 -1.54 -4.75
C ARG A 84 -20.92 -3.00 -4.72
N ALA A 85 -19.99 -3.94 -4.57
CA ALA A 85 -20.29 -5.38 -4.47
C ALA A 85 -21.12 -5.74 -3.23
N LYS A 86 -21.04 -4.94 -2.16
CA LYS A 86 -21.87 -5.06 -0.96
C LYS A 86 -23.22 -4.35 -1.06
N GLY A 87 -23.52 -3.71 -2.20
CA GLY A 87 -24.74 -2.91 -2.37
C GLY A 87 -24.73 -1.61 -1.57
N GLN A 88 -23.55 -1.10 -1.20
CA GLN A 88 -23.35 0.11 -0.40
C GLN A 88 -22.55 1.17 -1.16
N PRO A 89 -22.98 1.62 -2.36
CA PRO A 89 -22.27 2.68 -3.06
C PRO A 89 -22.26 3.95 -2.20
N GLU A 90 -21.08 4.52 -2.01
CA GLU A 90 -20.89 5.74 -1.23
C GLU A 90 -20.78 6.95 -2.16
N SER A 91 -21.09 8.14 -1.62
CA SER A 91 -20.78 9.38 -2.32
C SER A 91 -19.26 9.56 -2.47
N MET A 92 -18.83 10.35 -3.46
CA MET A 92 -17.41 10.62 -3.70
C MET A 92 -16.73 11.22 -2.46
N GLN A 93 -17.37 12.19 -1.78
CA GLN A 93 -16.83 12.81 -0.57
C GLN A 93 -16.65 11.80 0.59
N THR A 94 -17.61 10.90 0.75
CA THR A 94 -17.54 9.85 1.78
C THR A 94 -16.48 8.81 1.43
N LEU A 95 -16.33 8.47 0.15
CA LEU A 95 -15.29 7.57 -0.33
C LEU A 95 -13.90 8.17 -0.05
N ASP A 96 -13.68 9.43 -0.40
CA ASP A 96 -12.40 10.13 -0.17
C ASP A 96 -12.01 10.12 1.32
N ALA A 97 -12.96 10.43 2.21
CA ALA A 97 -12.72 10.38 3.65
C ALA A 97 -12.33 8.97 4.14
N LYS A 98 -13.01 7.93 3.63
CA LYS A 98 -12.67 6.53 3.96
C LYS A 98 -11.33 6.10 3.38
N VAL A 99 -10.96 6.59 2.20
CA VAL A 99 -9.64 6.34 1.60
C VAL A 99 -8.55 6.96 2.46
N GLN A 100 -8.71 8.21 2.89
CA GLN A 100 -7.76 8.87 3.79
C GLN A 100 -7.64 8.13 5.12
N GLN A 101 -8.76 7.72 5.72
CA GLN A 101 -8.74 6.90 6.93
C GLN A 101 -7.94 5.61 6.71
N LEU A 102 -8.22 4.87 5.64
CA LEU A 102 -7.57 3.61 5.34
C LEU A 102 -6.06 3.78 5.05
N LEU A 103 -5.69 4.88 4.40
CA LEU A 103 -4.29 5.25 4.16
C LEU A 103 -3.55 5.46 5.49
N GLN A 104 -4.16 6.20 6.42
CA GLN A 104 -3.61 6.43 7.76
C GLN A 104 -3.50 5.13 8.56
N GLU A 105 -4.50 4.25 8.48
CA GLU A 105 -4.44 2.91 9.11
C GLU A 105 -3.27 2.09 8.57
N TYR A 106 -3.07 2.07 7.24
CA TYR A 106 -1.94 1.36 6.63
C TYR A 106 -0.58 1.97 6.97
N ILE A 107 -0.48 3.29 7.08
CA ILE A 107 0.74 3.99 7.51
C ILE A 107 1.04 3.67 8.99
N HIS A 108 0.03 3.66 9.85
CA HIS A 108 0.19 3.31 11.25
C HIS A 108 0.69 1.86 11.40
N GLU A 109 0.06 0.92 10.69
CA GLU A 109 0.52 -0.48 10.64
C GLU A 109 1.98 -0.60 10.18
N PHE A 110 2.41 0.24 9.22
CA PHE A 110 3.79 0.25 8.72
C PHE A 110 4.79 0.72 9.78
N ILE A 111 4.49 1.83 10.45
CA ILE A 111 5.34 2.38 11.51
C ILE A 111 5.44 1.38 12.67
N ASP A 112 4.34 0.70 13.00
CA ASP A 112 4.29 -0.34 14.04
C ASP A 112 5.07 -1.62 13.69
N LEU A 113 5.55 -1.78 12.46
CA LEU A 113 6.50 -2.85 12.14
C LEU A 113 7.87 -2.63 12.79
N ALA A 114 8.21 -1.40 13.15
CA ALA A 114 9.49 -1.07 13.74
C ALA A 114 9.69 -1.70 15.12
N PRO A 115 10.87 -2.28 15.41
CA PRO A 115 11.14 -2.91 16.71
C PRO A 115 11.35 -1.90 17.85
N ASP A 116 11.72 -0.66 17.53
CA ASP A 116 12.04 0.36 18.52
C ASP A 116 11.66 1.78 18.06
N GLU A 117 11.64 2.72 19.01
CA GLU A 117 11.25 4.12 18.77
C GLU A 117 12.19 4.87 17.83
N LYS A 118 13.47 4.48 17.75
CA LYS A 118 14.41 5.11 16.82
C LYS A 118 14.07 4.72 15.39
N PHE A 119 13.75 3.44 15.17
CA PHE A 119 13.36 2.94 13.86
C PHE A 119 11.96 3.44 13.48
N LYS A 120 11.01 3.56 14.42
CA LYS A 120 9.71 4.20 14.16
C LYS A 120 9.87 5.62 13.61
N LYS A 121 10.71 6.44 14.26
CA LYS A 121 11.00 7.79 13.77
C LYS A 121 11.60 7.81 12.37
N ASN A 122 12.43 6.82 12.03
CA ASN A 122 12.97 6.69 10.68
C ASN A 122 11.87 6.36 9.66
N LEU A 123 10.98 5.41 9.96
CA LEU A 123 9.85 5.08 9.08
C LEU A 123 8.85 6.25 8.93
N ASP A 124 8.61 6.99 10.01
CA ASP A 124 7.78 8.20 10.00
C ASP A 124 8.38 9.29 9.08
N GLN A 125 9.70 9.53 9.17
CA GLN A 125 10.39 10.45 8.27
C GLN A 125 10.29 10.04 6.80
N LEU A 126 10.45 8.74 6.49
CA LEU A 126 10.27 8.23 5.13
C LEU A 126 8.84 8.45 4.63
N THR A 127 7.85 8.30 5.51
CA THR A 127 6.44 8.52 5.19
C THR A 127 6.18 9.99 4.86
N GLN A 128 6.65 10.91 5.71
CA GLN A 128 6.53 12.35 5.50
C GLN A 128 7.22 12.80 4.21
N ALA A 129 8.30 12.13 3.80
CA ALA A 129 9.01 12.45 2.57
C ALA A 129 8.20 12.16 1.29
N VAL A 130 7.20 11.27 1.34
CA VAL A 130 6.39 10.91 0.16
C VAL A 130 4.97 11.45 0.17
N MET A 131 4.45 11.84 1.33
CA MET A 131 3.12 12.42 1.42
C MET A 131 3.03 13.74 0.64
N PRO A 132 1.92 13.99 -0.09
CA PRO A 132 1.67 15.29 -0.69
C PRO A 132 1.51 16.37 0.39
N VAL A 133 2.04 17.57 0.11
CA VAL A 133 1.95 18.78 0.96
C VAL A 133 0.63 19.49 0.73
#